data_AF-A1SFL5-F1
#
_entry.id   AF-A1SFL5-F1
#
_cell.length_a   1.000
_cell.length_b   1.000
_cell.length_c   1.000
_cell.angle_alpha   90.00
_cell.angle_beta   90.00
_cell.angle_gamma   90.00
#
_symmetry.space_group_name_H-M   'P 1'
#
loop_
_entity.id
_entity.type
_entity.pdbx_description
1 polymer ?
#
loop_
_entity_poly.entity_id
_entity_poly.type
_entity_poly.pdbx_seq_one_letter_code
_entity_poly.pdbx_strand_id
1 'polypeptide(L)'
;MKEEEEGLSKEDEITPGDPLWKQFEIDVKDFIAKADPASSVEHNVKRLGMSGRERQMDAIATGCVASVDIEVAFECKRYTTRKVGIGAVDAFVGKCIDMQIGHGVLYAFGGFDAGAEARARVSTNPRIEVRDLSHLTLVQPWEEVLPRFLGTVPCPNPNCWDRVWILDEDPASDIRDGGICDSCGSAVGACRSCDEVNLLDADEQSCTGCDAFFEVSRDRKTSEVIGIHWMAGSPDPHW
;
A
#
# COMPACT_ATOMS: atom_id res chain seq x y z
N MET A 1 -37.95 8.59 16.33
CA MET A 1 -36.95 8.21 15.31
C MET A 1 -35.60 8.40 15.96
N LYS A 2 -34.95 7.31 16.34
CA LYS A 2 -33.55 7.35 16.78
C LYS A 2 -32.74 7.05 15.53
N GLU A 3 -31.89 7.99 15.15
CA GLU A 3 -30.83 7.76 14.19
C GLU A 3 -29.88 6.76 14.85
N GLU A 4 -29.78 5.56 14.30
CA GLU A 4 -28.75 4.60 14.66
C GLU A 4 -27.48 5.09 13.98
N GLU A 5 -26.59 5.70 14.76
CA GLU A 5 -25.21 5.91 14.34
C GLU A 5 -24.60 4.53 14.10
N GLU A 6 -24.35 4.20 12.83
CA GLU A 6 -23.57 3.03 12.41
C GLU A 6 -22.15 3.17 12.96
N GLY A 7 -21.92 2.62 14.15
CA GLY A 7 -20.60 2.57 14.74
C GLY A 7 -19.68 1.72 13.88
N LEU A 8 -18.58 2.32 13.43
CA LEU A 8 -17.46 1.63 12.78
C LEU A 8 -17.04 0.45 13.66
N SER A 9 -16.97 -0.76 13.10
CA SER A 9 -16.57 -1.94 13.87
C SER A 9 -15.14 -1.74 14.39
N LYS A 10 -14.82 -2.20 15.61
CA LYS A 10 -13.46 -2.05 16.19
C LYS A 10 -12.35 -2.71 15.35
N GLU A 11 -12.73 -3.63 14.45
CA GLU A 11 -11.79 -4.33 13.56
C GLU A 11 -11.43 -3.48 12.33
N ASP A 12 -12.29 -2.53 11.95
CA ASP A 12 -12.11 -1.59 10.84
C ASP A 12 -11.35 -0.31 11.23
N GLU A 13 -10.96 -0.17 12.50
CA GLU A 13 -10.19 0.98 12.96
C GLU A 13 -8.77 0.94 12.38
N ILE A 14 -8.40 2.01 11.66
CA ILE A 14 -7.04 2.21 11.16
C ILE A 14 -6.23 3.00 12.17
N THR A 15 -5.10 2.44 12.56
CA THR A 15 -4.07 3.10 13.38
C THR A 15 -2.86 3.48 12.52
N PRO A 16 -2.04 4.46 12.92
CA PRO A 16 -0.87 4.87 12.15
C PRO A 16 0.08 3.71 11.79
N GLY A 17 0.21 2.70 12.66
CA GLY A 17 1.07 1.54 12.45
C GLY A 17 0.47 0.42 11.59
N ASP A 18 -0.78 0.55 11.15
CA ASP A 18 -1.40 -0.48 10.30
C ASP A 18 -0.74 -0.53 8.91
N PRO A 19 -0.60 -1.73 8.34
CA PRO A 19 0.00 -1.88 7.02
C PRO A 19 -0.94 -1.31 5.96
N LEU A 20 -0.38 -0.70 4.92
CA LEU A 20 -1.14 -0.01 3.88
C LEU A 20 -2.11 -0.94 3.11
N TRP A 21 -1.87 -2.25 3.08
CA TRP A 21 -2.82 -3.20 2.48
C TRP A 21 -4.14 -3.25 3.25
N LYS A 22 -4.11 -3.08 4.58
CA LYS A 22 -5.30 -3.07 5.44
C LYS A 22 -6.13 -1.81 5.17
N GLN A 23 -5.45 -0.65 5.08
CA GLN A 23 -6.11 0.59 4.66
C GLN A 23 -6.80 0.42 3.30
N PHE A 24 -6.11 -0.17 2.33
CA PHE A 24 -6.68 -0.38 1.00
C PHE A 24 -7.92 -1.29 1.00
N GLU A 25 -7.93 -2.34 1.82
CA GLU A 25 -9.11 -3.21 1.97
C GLU A 25 -10.30 -2.44 2.56
N ILE A 26 -10.07 -1.62 3.59
CA ILE A 26 -11.10 -0.79 4.22
C ILE A 26 -11.60 0.29 3.26
N ASP A 27 -10.71 0.94 2.51
CA ASP A 27 -11.08 1.92 1.48
C ASP A 27 -11.98 1.29 0.40
N VAL A 28 -11.65 0.08 -0.03
CA VAL A 28 -12.47 -0.66 -1.00
C VAL A 28 -13.83 -1.01 -0.40
N LYS A 29 -13.87 -1.52 0.84
CA LYS A 29 -15.13 -1.83 1.53
C LYS A 29 -16.02 -0.60 1.69
N ASP A 30 -15.46 0.53 2.12
CA ASP A 30 -16.20 1.79 2.29
C ASP A 30 -16.65 2.37 0.94
N PHE A 31 -15.85 2.23 -0.10
CA PHE A 31 -16.26 2.60 -1.47
C PHE A 31 -17.47 1.77 -1.92
N ILE A 32 -17.47 0.46 -1.70
CA ILE A 32 -18.58 -0.42 -2.07
C ILE A 32 -19.84 -0.06 -1.29
N ALA A 33 -19.74 0.13 0.03
CA ALA A 33 -20.87 0.52 0.88
C ALA A 33 -21.48 1.86 0.44
N LYS A 34 -20.64 2.82 0.02
CA LYS A 34 -21.11 4.11 -0.54
C LYS A 34 -21.73 3.96 -1.93
N ALA A 35 -21.19 3.07 -2.76
CA ALA A 35 -21.66 2.85 -4.12
C ALA A 35 -23.02 2.15 -4.18
N ASP A 36 -23.28 1.22 -3.24
CA ASP A 36 -24.57 0.56 -3.07
C ASP A 36 -25.00 0.52 -1.59
N PRO A 37 -25.62 1.61 -1.09
CA PRO A 37 -26.07 1.70 0.30
C PRO A 37 -27.17 0.71 0.69
N ALA A 38 -27.78 0.01 -0.29
CA ALA A 38 -28.78 -1.02 -0.02
C ALA A 38 -28.14 -2.38 0.29
N SER A 39 -26.85 -2.56 0.01
CA SER A 39 -26.10 -3.77 0.30
C SER A 39 -25.48 -3.72 1.71
N SER A 40 -25.42 -4.87 2.36
CA SER A 40 -24.62 -5.05 3.58
C SER A 40 -23.20 -5.42 3.17
N VAL A 41 -22.19 -4.70 3.65
CA VAL A 41 -20.79 -4.96 3.32
C VAL A 41 -20.02 -5.30 4.59
N GLU A 42 -19.50 -6.52 4.67
CA GLU A 42 -18.69 -7.02 5.77
C GLU A 42 -17.21 -7.07 5.37
N HIS A 43 -16.31 -6.60 6.24
CA HIS A 43 -14.85 -6.68 6.06
C HIS A 43 -14.27 -7.95 6.72
N ASN A 44 -13.14 -8.45 6.19
CA ASN A 44 -12.35 -9.55 6.77
C ASN A 44 -13.18 -10.82 7.09
N VAL A 45 -14.07 -11.19 6.18
CA VAL A 45 -15.04 -12.26 6.41
C VAL A 45 -14.37 -13.62 6.36
N LYS A 46 -14.47 -14.37 7.46
CA LYS A 46 -13.97 -15.75 7.58
C LYS A 46 -15.12 -16.74 7.65
N ARG A 47 -15.14 -17.72 6.75
CA ARG A 47 -16.17 -18.78 6.71
C ARG A 47 -15.52 -20.13 6.39
N LEU A 48 -16.15 -21.21 6.85
CA LEU A 48 -15.73 -22.57 6.51
C LEU A 48 -16.13 -22.88 5.06
N GLY A 49 -15.15 -23.19 4.20
CA GLY A 49 -15.41 -23.61 2.83
C GLY A 49 -15.84 -25.07 2.72
N MET A 50 -16.34 -25.45 1.54
CA MET A 50 -16.72 -26.84 1.21
C MET A 50 -15.59 -27.85 1.37
N SER A 51 -14.34 -27.40 1.24
CA SER A 51 -13.13 -28.19 1.48
C SER A 51 -12.89 -28.53 2.96
N GLY A 52 -13.70 -28.00 3.88
CA GLY A 52 -13.51 -28.12 5.32
C GLY A 52 -12.40 -27.21 5.87
N ARG A 53 -11.90 -26.26 5.06
CA ARG A 53 -10.90 -25.28 5.48
C ARG A 53 -11.54 -23.90 5.60
N GLU A 54 -11.12 -23.15 6.62
CA GLU A 54 -11.50 -21.74 6.74
C GLU A 54 -10.90 -20.93 5.58
N ARG A 55 -11.73 -20.06 5.02
CA ARG A 55 -11.36 -19.10 3.98
C ARG A 55 -11.68 -17.70 4.46
N GLN A 56 -10.77 -16.78 4.16
CA GLN A 56 -10.96 -15.36 4.37
C GLN A 56 -11.17 -14.67 3.01
N MET A 57 -12.17 -13.80 2.95
CA MET A 57 -12.34 -12.77 1.93
C MET A 57 -12.09 -11.41 2.56
N ASP A 58 -11.52 -10.48 1.79
CA ASP A 58 -11.20 -9.15 2.29
C ASP A 58 -12.47 -8.33 2.53
N ALA A 59 -13.48 -8.50 1.67
CA ALA A 59 -14.85 -8.09 1.96
C ALA A 59 -15.88 -8.98 1.25
N ILE A 60 -17.11 -9.00 1.77
CA ILE A 60 -18.29 -9.58 1.10
C ILE A 60 -19.40 -8.54 1.13
N ALA A 61 -19.98 -8.26 -0.03
CA ALA A 61 -21.23 -7.51 -0.12
C ALA A 61 -22.39 -8.47 -0.36
N THR A 62 -23.46 -8.31 0.42
CA THR A 62 -24.70 -9.06 0.30
C THR A 62 -25.82 -8.08 -0.04
N GLY A 63 -26.49 -8.33 -1.15
CA GLY A 63 -27.65 -7.55 -1.61
C GLY A 63 -28.79 -8.46 -2.02
N CYS A 64 -29.91 -7.87 -2.43
CA CYS A 64 -31.08 -8.61 -2.88
C CYS A 64 -31.59 -8.07 -4.22
N VAL A 65 -31.80 -8.96 -5.19
CA VAL A 65 -32.42 -8.62 -6.48
C VAL A 65 -33.61 -9.53 -6.70
N ALA A 66 -34.81 -8.94 -6.83
CA ALA A 66 -36.05 -9.69 -7.03
C ALA A 66 -36.30 -10.80 -5.97
N SER A 67 -36.01 -10.51 -4.69
CA SER A 67 -36.10 -11.47 -3.56
C SER A 67 -35.10 -12.63 -3.62
N VAL A 68 -34.04 -12.50 -4.43
CA VAL A 68 -32.92 -13.44 -4.46
C VAL A 68 -31.70 -12.76 -3.87
N ASP A 69 -31.14 -13.38 -2.84
CA ASP A 69 -29.91 -12.89 -2.20
C ASP A 69 -28.72 -13.14 -3.13
N ILE A 70 -27.88 -12.11 -3.26
CA ILE A 70 -26.68 -12.12 -4.08
C ILE A 70 -25.51 -11.77 -3.18
N GLU A 71 -24.48 -12.61 -3.21
CA GLU A 71 -23.20 -12.34 -2.57
C GLU A 71 -22.14 -12.04 -3.64
N VAL A 72 -21.35 -11.01 -3.38
CA VAL A 72 -20.17 -10.66 -4.17
C VAL A 72 -18.96 -10.66 -3.24
N ALA A 73 -17.96 -11.48 -3.57
CA ALA A 73 -16.70 -11.50 -2.85
C ALA A 73 -15.75 -10.45 -3.40
N PHE A 74 -15.00 -9.82 -2.51
CA PHE A 74 -13.97 -8.86 -2.85
C PHE A 74 -12.63 -9.30 -2.27
N GLU A 75 -11.60 -9.21 -3.10
CA GLU A 75 -10.22 -9.44 -2.70
C GLU A 75 -9.37 -8.28 -3.20
N CYS A 76 -8.42 -7.84 -2.38
CA CYS A 76 -7.56 -6.71 -2.61
C CYS A 76 -6.10 -7.15 -2.70
N LYS A 77 -5.37 -6.57 -3.64
CA LYS A 77 -3.93 -6.79 -3.80
C LYS A 77 -3.22 -5.45 -3.94
N ARG A 78 -2.62 -5.01 -2.84
CA ARG A 78 -1.88 -3.76 -2.77
C ARG A 78 -0.39 -3.95 -3.04
N TYR A 79 -0.06 -4.32 -4.27
CA TYR A 79 1.34 -4.29 -4.74
C TYR A 79 1.63 -2.94 -5.42
N THR A 80 2.81 -2.39 -5.18
CA THR A 80 3.26 -1.11 -5.78
C THR A 80 4.25 -1.33 -6.93
N THR A 81 5.16 -2.31 -6.79
CA THR A 81 6.25 -2.55 -7.75
C THR A 81 5.96 -3.67 -8.74
N ARG A 82 5.03 -4.57 -8.43
CA ARG A 82 4.70 -5.72 -9.28
C ARG A 82 3.22 -5.81 -9.57
N LYS A 83 2.93 -6.33 -10.76
CA LYS A 83 1.57 -6.62 -11.20
C LYS A 83 1.03 -7.90 -10.58
N VAL A 84 -0.28 -7.96 -10.43
CA VAL A 84 -1.00 -9.17 -10.02
C VAL A 84 -1.03 -10.16 -11.19
N GLY A 85 -0.56 -11.38 -10.95
CA GLY A 85 -0.48 -12.44 -11.97
C GLY A 85 -1.53 -13.52 -11.85
N ILE A 86 -1.52 -14.45 -12.80
CA ILE A 86 -2.50 -15.55 -12.96
C ILE A 86 -2.74 -16.32 -11.65
N GLY A 87 -1.69 -16.63 -10.90
CA GLY A 87 -1.81 -17.40 -9.66
C GLY A 87 -2.71 -16.74 -8.60
N ALA A 88 -2.77 -15.40 -8.56
CA ALA A 88 -3.67 -14.70 -7.64
C ALA A 88 -5.14 -14.83 -8.09
N VAL A 89 -5.38 -14.78 -9.41
CA VAL A 89 -6.72 -14.99 -9.97
C VAL A 89 -7.19 -16.41 -9.71
N ASP A 90 -6.34 -17.42 -9.95
CA ASP A 90 -6.69 -18.83 -9.70
C ASP A 90 -6.93 -19.11 -8.21
N ALA A 91 -6.12 -18.52 -7.32
CA ALA A 91 -6.34 -18.61 -5.88
C ALA A 91 -7.70 -18.02 -5.48
N PHE A 92 -8.04 -16.84 -6.02
CA PHE A 92 -9.32 -16.18 -5.73
C PHE A 92 -10.51 -16.95 -6.30
N VAL A 93 -10.42 -17.46 -7.54
CA VAL A 93 -11.41 -18.38 -8.12
C VAL A 93 -11.63 -19.59 -7.20
N GLY A 94 -10.54 -20.19 -6.72
CA GLY A 94 -10.59 -21.31 -5.79
C GLY A 94 -11.30 -20.97 -4.48
N LYS A 95 -11.03 -19.78 -3.89
CA LYS A 95 -11.74 -19.30 -2.70
C LYS A 95 -13.24 -19.13 -2.96
N CYS A 96 -13.62 -18.48 -4.06
CA CYS A 96 -15.02 -18.26 -4.42
C CYS A 96 -15.77 -19.59 -4.63
N ILE A 97 -15.16 -20.56 -5.32
CA ILE A 97 -15.74 -21.91 -5.46
C ILE A 97 -15.94 -22.53 -4.08
N ASP A 98 -14.91 -22.52 -3.24
CA ASP A 98 -14.92 -23.15 -1.93
C ASP A 98 -15.95 -22.53 -0.97
N MET A 99 -16.18 -21.22 -1.10
CA MET A 99 -17.19 -20.47 -0.34
C MET A 99 -18.56 -20.39 -1.04
N GLN A 100 -18.72 -21.05 -2.20
CA GLN A 100 -19.96 -21.06 -2.99
C GLN A 100 -20.46 -19.68 -3.46
N ILE A 101 -19.54 -18.73 -3.66
CA ILE A 101 -19.84 -17.37 -4.12
C ILE A 101 -19.72 -17.32 -5.64
N GLY A 102 -20.80 -16.94 -6.32
CA GLY A 102 -20.90 -16.94 -7.78
C GLY A 102 -20.22 -15.75 -8.48
N HIS A 103 -19.95 -14.66 -7.76
CA HIS A 103 -19.35 -13.45 -8.31
C HIS A 103 -18.23 -12.91 -7.44
N GLY A 104 -17.10 -12.57 -8.05
CA GLY A 104 -15.94 -12.02 -7.34
C GLY A 104 -15.35 -10.82 -8.06
N VAL A 105 -14.85 -9.85 -7.30
CA VAL A 105 -14.12 -8.69 -7.82
C VAL A 105 -12.74 -8.65 -7.17
N LEU A 106 -11.69 -8.68 -7.99
CA LEU A 106 -10.30 -8.58 -7.54
C LEU A 106 -9.78 -7.17 -7.84
N TYR A 107 -9.48 -6.41 -6.79
CA TYR A 107 -8.89 -5.09 -6.87
C TYR A 107 -7.36 -5.18 -6.83
N ALA A 108 -6.68 -4.52 -7.76
CA ALA A 108 -5.23 -4.39 -7.75
C ALA A 108 -4.80 -2.93 -7.78
N PHE A 109 -4.02 -2.53 -6.78
CA PHE A 109 -3.49 -1.17 -6.69
C PHE A 109 -2.45 -0.90 -7.80
N GLY A 110 -1.44 -1.77 -7.93
CA GLY A 110 -0.41 -1.70 -8.98
C GLY A 110 -0.78 -2.40 -10.30
N GLY A 111 -2.06 -2.77 -10.45
CA GLY A 111 -2.60 -3.36 -11.67
C GLY A 111 -2.29 -4.83 -11.93
N PHE A 112 -2.69 -5.30 -13.10
CA PHE A 112 -2.62 -6.71 -13.51
C PHE A 112 -1.62 -6.95 -14.65
N ASP A 113 -1.09 -8.17 -14.72
CA ASP A 113 -0.44 -8.65 -15.93
C ASP A 113 -1.49 -9.12 -16.95
N ALA A 114 -1.11 -9.14 -18.24
CA ALA A 114 -2.03 -9.48 -19.32
C ALA A 114 -2.60 -10.90 -19.20
N GLY A 115 -1.85 -11.82 -18.58
CA GLY A 115 -2.28 -13.19 -18.35
C GLY A 115 -3.37 -13.27 -17.28
N ALA A 116 -3.24 -12.51 -16.20
CA ALA A 116 -4.22 -12.43 -15.13
C ALA A 116 -5.55 -11.85 -15.62
N GLU A 117 -5.51 -10.77 -16.40
CA GLU A 117 -6.72 -10.21 -17.02
C GLU A 117 -7.38 -11.21 -17.97
N ALA A 118 -6.59 -11.87 -18.82
CA ALA A 118 -7.10 -12.90 -19.73
C ALA A 118 -7.74 -14.06 -18.98
N ARG A 119 -7.10 -14.51 -17.89
CA ARG A 119 -7.59 -15.58 -17.03
C ARG A 119 -8.89 -15.21 -16.32
N ALA A 120 -9.02 -13.97 -15.84
CA ALA A 120 -10.22 -13.46 -15.21
C ALA A 120 -11.39 -13.39 -16.22
N ARG A 121 -11.14 -12.87 -17.44
CA ARG A 121 -12.16 -12.78 -18.51
C ARG A 121 -12.79 -14.12 -18.87
N VAL A 122 -12.04 -15.23 -18.79
CA VAL A 122 -12.56 -16.57 -19.10
C VAL A 122 -13.15 -17.28 -17.87
N SER A 123 -13.08 -16.70 -16.67
CA SER A 123 -13.73 -17.23 -15.48
C SER A 123 -15.20 -16.84 -15.48
N THR A 124 -16.08 -17.77 -15.86
CA THR A 124 -17.53 -17.53 -15.93
C THR A 124 -18.31 -18.10 -14.76
N ASN A 125 -17.75 -19.11 -14.06
CA ASN A 125 -18.34 -19.69 -12.85
C ASN A 125 -17.24 -20.15 -11.88
N PRO A 126 -16.90 -19.37 -10.85
CA PRO A 126 -17.42 -18.04 -10.52
C PRO A 126 -17.01 -16.98 -11.56
N ARG A 127 -17.87 -15.98 -11.76
CA ARG A 127 -17.55 -14.84 -12.64
C ARG A 127 -16.62 -13.89 -11.91
N ILE A 128 -15.43 -13.66 -12.47
CA ILE A 128 -14.41 -12.79 -11.86
C ILE A 128 -14.27 -11.51 -12.67
N GLU A 129 -14.41 -10.38 -11.99
CA GLU A 129 -14.05 -9.06 -12.52
C GLU A 129 -12.73 -8.59 -11.91
N VAL A 130 -11.91 -7.91 -12.70
CA VAL A 130 -10.70 -7.24 -12.22
C VAL A 130 -10.92 -5.74 -12.21
N ARG A 131 -10.38 -5.06 -11.20
CA ARG A 131 -10.38 -3.61 -11.08
C ARG A 131 -8.94 -3.13 -10.94
N ASP A 132 -8.41 -2.61 -12.03
CA ASP A 132 -7.05 -2.06 -12.11
C ASP A 132 -7.08 -0.58 -11.68
N LEU A 133 -6.34 -0.26 -10.63
CA LEU A 133 -6.23 1.11 -10.11
C LEU A 133 -4.86 1.75 -10.44
N SER A 134 -4.01 1.09 -11.22
CA SER A 134 -2.66 1.59 -11.54
C SER A 134 -2.67 2.89 -12.36
N HIS A 135 -3.80 3.17 -13.02
CA HIS A 135 -4.02 4.39 -13.78
C HIS A 135 -4.64 5.52 -12.95
N LEU A 136 -5.09 5.24 -11.73
CA LEU A 136 -5.59 6.28 -10.84
C LEU A 136 -4.39 7.05 -10.29
N THR A 137 -4.26 8.30 -10.72
CA THR A 137 -3.40 9.24 -10.04
C THR A 137 -4.01 9.50 -8.67
N LEU A 138 -3.39 8.98 -7.62
CA LEU A 138 -3.73 9.36 -6.26
C LEU A 138 -3.44 10.86 -6.12
N VAL A 139 -4.46 11.69 -6.30
CA VAL A 139 -4.43 13.06 -5.76
C VAL A 139 -4.65 12.87 -4.27
N GLN A 140 -3.56 12.69 -3.54
CA GLN A 140 -3.63 12.73 -2.09
C GLN A 140 -4.00 14.17 -1.69
N PRO A 141 -4.99 14.37 -0.79
CA PRO A 141 -5.32 15.69 -0.28
C PRO A 141 -4.05 16.30 0.32
N TRP A 142 -3.60 17.44 -0.19
CA TRP A 142 -2.30 18.01 0.19
C TRP A 142 -2.23 18.23 1.70
N GLU A 143 -3.35 18.55 2.36
CA GLU A 143 -3.46 18.71 3.81
C GLU A 143 -3.10 17.44 4.61
N GLU A 144 -3.32 16.25 4.03
CA GLU A 144 -3.01 14.95 4.65
C GLU A 144 -1.57 14.48 4.36
N VAL A 145 -0.99 14.94 3.25
CA VAL A 145 0.39 14.59 2.84
C VAL A 145 1.42 15.57 3.36
N LEU A 146 1.03 16.84 3.51
CA LEU A 146 1.90 17.92 3.94
C LEU A 146 2.72 17.53 5.18
N PRO A 147 2.14 16.88 6.21
CA PRO A 147 2.90 16.53 7.39
C PRO A 147 3.97 15.46 7.13
N ARG A 148 3.74 14.53 6.19
CA ARG A 148 4.71 13.50 5.77
C ARG A 148 5.79 14.07 4.86
N PHE A 149 5.41 14.98 3.96
CA PHE A 149 6.32 15.65 3.04
C PHE A 149 7.23 16.65 3.76
N LEU A 150 6.71 17.35 4.77
CA LEU A 150 7.48 18.25 5.63
C LEU A 150 8.20 17.53 6.79
N GLY A 151 8.16 16.18 6.87
CA GLY A 151 8.84 15.41 7.90
C GLY A 151 8.30 15.59 9.33
N THR A 152 7.10 16.15 9.49
CA THR A 152 6.49 16.44 10.80
C THR A 152 5.73 15.26 11.41
N VAL A 153 5.52 14.18 10.64
CA VAL A 153 4.98 12.91 11.13
C VAL A 153 6.05 11.83 10.96
N PRO A 154 6.51 11.19 12.04
CA PRO A 154 7.42 10.06 11.95
C PRO A 154 6.83 8.97 11.04
N CYS A 155 7.63 8.43 10.12
CA CYS A 155 7.23 7.28 9.33
C CYS A 155 6.72 6.19 10.29
N PRO A 156 5.47 5.71 10.15
CA PRO A 156 4.89 4.78 11.10
C PRO A 156 5.47 3.37 10.99
N ASN A 157 6.31 3.11 9.98
CA ASN A 157 7.04 1.86 9.86
C ASN A 157 8.19 1.87 10.88
N PRO A 158 8.13 1.06 11.97
CA PRO A 158 9.24 0.94 12.93
C PRO A 158 10.50 0.38 12.27
N ASN A 159 10.33 -0.27 11.09
CA ASN A 159 11.38 -0.77 10.23
C ASN A 159 11.42 0.02 8.92
N CYS A 160 11.34 1.36 8.97
CA CYS A 160 11.70 2.19 7.81
C CYS A 160 13.13 1.87 7.29
N TRP A 161 13.89 1.12 8.09
CA TRP A 161 14.98 0.25 7.70
C TRP A 161 14.60 -1.24 7.73
N ASP A 162 14.55 -1.86 6.56
CA ASP A 162 15.12 -3.19 6.40
C ASP A 162 16.39 -3.00 5.55
N ARG A 163 17.53 -3.53 5.99
CA ARG A 163 18.86 -3.14 5.49
C ARG A 163 19.08 -3.58 4.04
N VAL A 164 18.61 -2.78 3.08
CA VAL A 164 19.03 -2.88 1.68
C VAL A 164 20.23 -1.95 1.50
N TRP A 165 21.42 -2.55 1.55
CA TRP A 165 22.68 -1.89 1.24
C TRP A 165 22.69 -1.51 -0.24
N ILE A 166 22.63 -0.21 -0.55
CA ILE A 166 22.82 0.26 -1.94
C ILE A 166 24.28 0.67 -2.17
N LEU A 167 25.05 0.85 -1.10
CA LEU A 167 26.37 1.44 -1.14
C LEU A 167 27.33 0.40 -0.56
N ASP A 168 28.10 -0.25 -1.42
CA ASP A 168 29.27 -1.02 -1.00
C ASP A 168 30.17 -0.11 -0.15
N GLU A 169 30.83 -0.67 0.86
CA GLU A 169 31.75 0.01 1.78
C GLU A 169 32.92 0.64 0.99
N ASP A 170 32.71 1.80 0.37
CA ASP A 170 33.79 2.62 -0.18
C ASP A 170 34.39 3.45 0.96
N PRO A 171 35.62 3.15 1.42
CA PRO A 171 36.28 3.87 2.49
C PRO A 171 36.64 5.32 2.13
N ALA A 172 36.51 5.73 0.86
CA ALA A 172 36.63 7.11 0.42
C ALA A 172 35.29 7.87 0.42
N SER A 173 34.18 7.18 0.67
CA SER A 173 32.84 7.76 0.75
C SER A 173 32.48 8.01 2.22
N ASP A 174 31.90 9.16 2.54
CA ASP A 174 31.45 9.49 3.89
C ASP A 174 30.12 8.77 4.28
N ILE A 175 29.84 7.61 3.67
CA ILE A 175 28.58 6.87 3.74
C ILE A 175 28.54 6.07 5.05
N ARG A 176 27.52 6.29 5.89
CA ARG A 176 27.31 5.53 7.14
C ARG A 176 26.27 4.44 6.98
N ASP A 177 25.04 4.76 6.55
CA ASP A 177 23.96 3.80 6.28
C ASP A 177 22.88 4.42 5.38
N GLY A 178 22.40 3.70 4.36
CA GLY A 178 21.32 4.16 3.46
C GLY A 178 20.72 3.02 2.63
N GLY A 179 19.43 3.13 2.27
CA GLY A 179 18.69 2.06 1.60
C GLY A 179 17.33 2.50 1.04
N ILE A 180 16.57 1.52 0.52
CA ILE A 180 15.18 1.73 0.10
C ILE A 180 14.24 1.33 1.23
N CYS A 181 13.32 2.23 1.58
CA CYS A 181 12.24 1.91 2.51
C CYS A 181 11.35 0.80 1.94
N ASP A 182 11.21 -0.31 2.64
CA ASP A 182 10.42 -1.48 2.23
C ASP A 182 8.90 -1.20 2.22
N SER A 183 8.46 -0.15 2.92
CA SER A 183 7.06 0.28 3.02
C SER A 183 6.65 1.20 1.86
N CYS A 184 7.42 2.27 1.60
CA CYS A 184 7.07 3.28 0.58
C CYS A 184 7.93 3.23 -0.68
N GLY A 185 9.04 2.51 -0.69
CA GLY A 185 9.98 2.44 -1.81
C GLY A 185 10.89 3.66 -1.98
N SER A 186 10.84 4.63 -1.05
CA SER A 186 11.69 5.82 -1.10
C SER A 186 13.13 5.50 -0.70
N ALA A 187 14.09 6.16 -1.33
CA ALA A 187 15.48 6.16 -0.86
C ALA A 187 15.58 6.97 0.44
N VAL A 188 16.24 6.40 1.44
CA VAL A 188 16.41 6.99 2.78
C VAL A 188 17.84 6.79 3.27
N GLY A 189 18.34 7.71 4.09
CA GLY A 189 19.68 7.66 4.68
C GLY A 189 19.70 8.16 6.12
N ALA A 190 20.52 7.54 6.97
CA ALA A 190 20.69 8.00 8.35
C ALA A 190 21.72 9.12 8.44
N CYS A 191 21.39 10.16 9.19
CA CYS A 191 22.28 11.28 9.41
C CYS A 191 23.48 10.85 10.24
N ARG A 192 24.70 11.15 9.77
CA ARG A 192 25.91 10.80 10.50
C ARG A 192 26.03 11.53 11.84
N SER A 193 25.43 12.73 11.95
CA SER A 193 25.55 13.62 13.11
C SER A 193 24.52 13.34 14.22
N CYS A 194 23.30 12.94 13.86
CA CYS A 194 22.22 12.74 14.84
C CYS A 194 21.44 11.42 14.68
N ASP A 195 21.84 10.55 13.74
CA ASP A 195 21.19 9.28 13.40
C ASP A 195 19.73 9.43 12.89
N GLU A 196 19.23 10.66 12.68
CA GLU A 196 17.90 10.93 12.11
C GLU A 196 17.81 10.39 10.68
N VAL A 197 16.69 9.74 10.34
CA VAL A 197 16.46 9.18 9.01
C VAL A 197 15.85 10.24 8.10
N ASN A 198 16.53 10.53 6.99
CA ASN A 198 16.12 11.53 6.02
C ASN A 198 15.73 10.87 4.70
N LEU A 199 14.77 11.47 3.99
CA LEU A 199 14.50 11.13 2.61
C LEU A 199 15.72 11.51 1.75
N LEU A 200 16.00 10.73 0.72
CA LEU A 200 17.04 11.01 -0.27
C LEU A 200 16.37 11.29 -1.60
N ASP A 201 15.59 12.38 -1.67
CA ASP A 201 14.79 12.78 -2.82
C ASP A 201 15.39 13.98 -3.58
N ALA A 202 16.12 14.84 -2.89
CA ALA A 202 16.89 15.94 -3.49
C ALA A 202 18.37 15.60 -3.66
N ASP A 203 19.01 16.23 -4.64
CA ASP A 203 20.47 16.13 -4.86
C ASP A 203 21.25 16.90 -3.79
N GLU A 204 20.65 17.92 -3.18
CA GLU A 204 21.21 18.70 -2.08
C GLU A 204 20.14 18.89 -1.00
N GLN A 205 20.46 18.60 0.26
CA GLN A 205 19.50 18.72 1.35
C GLN A 205 20.15 18.83 2.74
N SER A 206 19.34 19.26 3.70
CA SER A 206 19.72 19.38 5.11
C SER A 206 18.99 18.34 5.95
N CYS A 207 19.65 17.86 6.99
CA CYS A 207 19.08 16.90 7.92
C CYS A 207 17.98 17.55 8.75
N THR A 208 16.80 16.95 8.80
CA THR A 208 15.67 17.46 9.58
C THR A 208 15.91 17.49 11.09
N GLY A 209 16.82 16.65 11.61
CA GLY A 209 17.11 16.55 13.03
C GLY A 209 18.25 17.45 13.53
N CYS A 210 19.19 17.83 12.66
CA CYS A 210 20.36 18.62 13.09
C CYS A 210 20.89 19.64 12.07
N ASP A 211 20.16 19.88 10.97
CA ASP A 211 20.50 20.82 9.90
C ASP A 211 21.83 20.56 9.18
N ALA A 212 22.45 19.39 9.39
CA ALA A 212 23.65 18.99 8.68
C ALA A 212 23.37 18.85 7.17
N PHE A 213 24.22 19.43 6.32
CA PHE A 213 24.03 19.45 4.88
C PHE A 213 24.75 18.28 4.18
N PHE A 214 24.11 17.71 3.16
CA PHE A 214 24.67 16.60 2.39
C PHE A 214 24.18 16.60 0.93
N GLU A 215 25.05 16.11 0.05
CA GLU A 215 24.78 15.94 -1.38
C GLU A 215 24.49 14.46 -1.68
N VAL A 216 23.49 14.19 -2.52
CA VAL A 216 23.08 12.85 -2.94
C VAL A 216 23.48 12.63 -4.39
N SER A 217 24.45 11.74 -4.61
CA SER A 217 24.88 11.34 -5.94
C SER A 217 23.95 10.27 -6.51
N ARG A 218 23.53 10.44 -7.78
CA ARG A 218 22.65 9.49 -8.48
C ARG A 218 23.22 8.99 -9.80
N ASP A 219 22.92 7.74 -10.17
CA ASP A 219 23.17 7.24 -11.51
C ASP A 219 22.24 7.97 -12.51
N ARG A 220 22.82 8.56 -13.55
CA ARG A 220 22.06 9.39 -14.51
C ARG A 220 21.09 8.60 -15.39
N LYS A 221 21.22 7.28 -15.49
CA LYS A 221 20.37 6.41 -16.31
C LYS A 221 19.26 5.76 -15.47
N THR A 222 19.56 5.34 -14.25
CA THR A 222 18.60 4.64 -13.38
C THR A 222 17.98 5.54 -12.31
N SER A 223 18.55 6.73 -12.08
CA SER A 223 18.19 7.64 -10.97
C SER A 223 18.37 7.03 -9.57
N GLU A 224 19.04 5.87 -9.49
CA GLU A 224 19.36 5.21 -8.23
C GLU A 224 20.42 6.03 -7.47
N VAL A 225 20.29 6.08 -6.14
CA VAL A 225 21.28 6.72 -5.29
C VAL A 225 22.55 5.88 -5.29
N ILE A 226 23.67 6.49 -5.69
CA ILE A 226 24.99 5.85 -5.78
C ILE A 226 26.00 6.45 -4.81
N GLY A 227 25.64 7.49 -4.06
CA GLY A 227 26.49 8.07 -3.02
C GLY A 227 25.80 9.16 -2.22
N ILE A 228 26.33 9.41 -1.02
CA ILE A 228 25.94 10.54 -0.17
C ILE A 228 27.22 11.18 0.36
N HIS A 229 27.40 12.48 0.12
CA HIS A 229 28.57 13.23 0.53
C HIS A 229 28.19 14.28 1.57
N TRP A 230 28.66 14.11 2.80
CA TRP A 230 28.42 15.06 3.88
C TRP A 230 29.27 16.31 3.68
N MET A 231 28.62 17.46 3.60
CA MET A 231 29.32 18.73 3.43
C MET A 231 29.67 19.26 4.82
N ALA A 232 30.96 19.24 5.15
CA ALA A 232 31.43 19.82 6.40
C ALA A 232 31.23 21.35 6.38
N GLY A 233 30.24 21.82 7.15
CA GLY A 233 29.92 23.24 7.33
C GLY A 233 28.46 23.54 7.00
N SER A 234 27.67 23.84 8.02
CA SER A 234 26.31 24.36 7.87
C SER A 234 26.31 25.65 7.03
N PRO A 235 25.29 25.92 6.20
CA PRO A 235 24.99 27.30 5.85
C PRO A 235 24.58 28.04 7.13
N ASP A 236 25.29 29.14 7.41
CA ASP A 236 25.01 30.06 8.52
C ASP A 236 23.53 30.51 8.44
N PRO A 237 22.71 30.37 9.50
CA PRO A 237 21.25 30.58 9.43
C PRO A 237 20.83 32.06 9.40
N HIS A 238 21.59 32.92 8.74
CA HIS A 238 21.33 34.35 8.62
C HIS A 238 21.18 34.82 7.17
N TRP A 239 20.02 34.53 6.55
CA TRP A 239 19.41 35.38 5.52
C TRP A 239 17.93 35.06 5.32
#